data_AF-A0A9X2KE55-F1
#
_entry.id   AF-A0A9X2KE55-F1
#
_cell.length_a   1.000
_cell.length_b   1.000
_cell.length_c   1.000
_cell.angle_alpha   90.00
_cell.angle_beta   90.00
_cell.angle_gamma   90.00
#
_symmetry.space_group_name_H-M   'P 1'
#
loop_
_entity.id
_entity.type
_entity.pdbx_description
1 polymer ?
#
loop_
_entity_poly.entity_id
_entity_poly.type
_entity_poly.pdbx_seq_one_letter_code
_entity_poly.pdbx_strand_id
1 'polypeptide(L)'
;MMRSLKGRLFIILVAMTGLVWLSATAWIYLNTRAEVERVLDARLMEAARMVSSLIDSQEIDVAIATLDPPTIAADPHSPYERQLTCQIWSLTGSLIGRSDGAPNQRLSDHADGFAERVIDGRAWRVYAVTNTKLGVQVLVGDNLDIRARLVRDVVKGLLLPMVPIVPALAALIWFGVGRGMRPLDQLAEGLERREAEDLHPIAADHAASEIRPVAAALNGLFGRVQEARERERHFLTYAAHELRTPLAGLKTQAEISLKTDQETVRTAALKQIVTAVERTSRLVRQLLDTAEAEAAAAGARSGTVHLSSFLRDTVADQAGRLEATGGRLVFDASLDGVEIVSKEILLALAVRNLVENAINHSPKGGVVVLRWSPENAIVVEDEGAGMPPGEIERATDRFFRGSNRSPVGSGLGLSIAKLCAERLGGALELASRAPRGFRASLRLA
;
A
#
# COMPACT_ATOMS: atom_id res chain seq x y z
N MET A 1 -0.98 10.02 22.91
CA MET A 1 -0.97 11.36 22.27
C MET A 1 -0.16 11.39 20.96
N MET A 2 -0.07 10.29 20.19
CA MET A 2 0.63 10.29 18.89
C MET A 2 -0.14 9.46 17.87
N ARG A 3 -0.96 10.11 17.04
CA ARG A 3 -1.72 9.48 15.94
C ARG A 3 -1.38 10.05 14.56
N SER A 4 -0.32 10.86 14.44
CA SER A 4 0.14 11.39 13.14
C SER A 4 1.37 10.64 12.65
N LEU A 5 1.33 10.17 11.39
CA LEU A 5 2.45 9.53 10.71
C LEU A 5 3.69 10.44 10.70
N LYS A 6 3.48 11.77 10.55
CA LYS A 6 4.54 12.78 10.62
C LYS A 6 5.27 12.76 11.96
N GLY A 7 4.53 12.73 13.06
CA GLY A 7 5.08 12.69 14.41
C GLY A 7 5.85 11.40 14.66
N ARG A 8 5.34 10.26 14.18
CA ARG A 8 6.04 8.97 14.31
C ARG A 8 7.36 8.97 13.52
N LEU A 9 7.35 9.42 12.26
CA LEU A 9 8.55 9.46 11.42
C LEU A 9 9.60 10.42 12.00
N PHE A 10 9.16 11.60 12.46
CA PHE A 10 10.03 12.56 13.13
C PHE A 10 10.71 11.96 14.36
N ILE A 11 9.94 11.32 15.26
CA ILE A 11 10.53 10.71 16.46
C ILE A 11 11.50 9.58 16.10
N ILE A 12 11.18 8.73 15.12
CA ILE A 12 12.09 7.66 14.69
C ILE A 12 13.40 8.26 14.14
N LEU A 13 13.32 9.24 13.25
CA LEU A 13 14.49 9.88 12.65
C LEU A 13 15.34 10.60 13.70
N VAL A 14 14.72 11.35 14.61
CA VAL A 14 15.42 12.04 15.71
C VAL A 14 16.04 11.03 16.67
N ALA A 15 15.35 9.94 17.01
CA ALA A 15 15.88 8.90 17.89
C ALA A 15 17.08 8.16 17.24
N MET A 16 16.97 7.77 15.97
CA MET A 16 18.07 7.14 15.24
C MET A 16 19.27 8.08 15.11
N THR A 17 19.02 9.33 14.73
CA THR A 17 20.08 10.34 14.63
C THR A 17 20.72 10.59 15.99
N GLY A 18 19.92 10.75 17.04
CA GLY A 18 20.39 10.92 18.41
C GLY A 18 21.25 9.74 18.88
N LEU A 19 20.87 8.50 18.55
CA LEU A 19 21.67 7.32 18.87
C LEU A 19 23.02 7.32 18.14
N VAL A 20 23.05 7.68 16.86
CA VAL A 20 24.30 7.82 16.08
C VAL A 20 25.20 8.89 16.70
N TRP A 21 24.65 10.06 17.03
CA TRP A 21 25.41 11.14 17.65
C TRP A 21 25.94 10.77 19.04
N LEU A 22 25.15 10.05 19.85
CA LEU A 22 25.58 9.57 21.15
C LEU A 22 26.72 8.55 21.03
N SER A 23 26.60 7.61 20.07
CA SER A 23 27.66 6.64 19.79
C SER A 23 28.95 7.33 19.30
N ALA A 24 28.83 8.29 18.37
CA ALA A 24 29.97 9.07 17.88
C ALA A 24 30.63 9.88 19.01
N THR A 25 29.83 10.52 19.87
CA THR A 25 30.32 11.29 21.03
C THR A 25 31.08 10.40 22.00
N ALA A 26 30.52 9.23 22.33
CA ALA A 26 31.17 8.26 23.21
C ALA A 26 32.47 7.72 22.60
N TRP A 27 32.46 7.39 21.31
CA TRP A 27 33.65 6.95 20.58
C TRP A 27 34.76 8.01 20.58
N ILE A 28 34.41 9.25 20.22
CA ILE A 28 35.34 10.39 20.22
C ILE A 28 35.95 10.59 21.61
N TYR A 29 35.13 10.56 22.66
CA TYR A 29 35.58 10.75 24.03
C TYR A 29 36.59 9.67 24.45
N LEU A 30 36.25 8.38 24.24
CA LEU A 30 37.10 7.26 24.62
C LEU A 30 38.40 7.23 23.82
N ASN A 31 38.33 7.43 22.51
CA ASN A 31 39.50 7.38 21.62
C ASN A 31 40.44 8.56 21.86
N THR A 32 39.90 9.79 21.98
CA THR A 32 40.70 10.99 22.24
C THR A 32 41.42 10.88 23.58
N ARG A 33 40.74 10.39 24.62
CA ARG A 33 41.36 10.17 25.93
C ARG A 33 42.53 9.20 25.83
N ALA A 34 42.32 8.03 25.22
CA ALA A 34 43.37 7.02 25.09
C ALA A 34 44.54 7.49 24.23
N GLU A 35 44.30 8.26 23.17
CA GLU A 35 45.35 8.82 22.32
C GLU A 35 46.19 9.86 23.08
N VAL A 36 45.53 10.80 23.77
CA VAL A 36 46.22 11.82 24.56
C VAL A 36 47.05 11.19 25.68
N GLU A 37 46.50 10.21 26.40
CA GLU A 37 47.24 9.47 27.43
C GLU A 37 48.48 8.78 26.86
N ARG A 38 48.38 8.14 25.68
CA ARG A 38 49.52 7.51 24.99
C ARG A 38 50.61 8.51 24.60
N VAL A 39 50.22 9.66 24.04
CA VAL A 39 51.18 10.71 23.63
C VAL A 39 51.91 11.28 24.86
N LEU A 40 51.20 11.49 25.96
CA LEU A 40 51.80 12.00 27.20
C LEU A 40 52.75 10.98 27.85
N ASP A 41 52.39 9.70 27.86
CA ASP A 41 53.28 8.63 28.34
C ASP A 41 54.53 8.47 27.46
N ALA A 42 54.38 8.58 26.13
CA ALA A 42 55.53 8.58 25.21
C ALA A 42 56.50 9.74 25.49
N ARG A 43 55.96 10.94 25.76
CA ARG A 43 56.78 12.11 26.15
C ARG A 43 57.54 11.89 27.45
N LEU A 44 56.92 11.28 28.47
CA LEU A 44 57.62 10.95 29.73
C LEU A 44 58.80 10.02 29.50
N MET A 45 58.59 8.98 28.68
CA MET A 45 59.63 8.00 28.35
C MET A 45 60.78 8.62 27.56
N GLU A 46 60.48 9.45 26.56
CA GLU A 46 61.51 10.16 25.77
C GLU A 46 62.31 11.13 26.64
N ALA A 47 61.65 11.91 27.50
CA ALA A 47 62.32 12.84 28.41
C ALA A 47 63.24 12.11 29.40
N ALA A 48 62.78 11.02 30.01
CA ALA A 48 63.60 10.23 30.94
C ALA A 48 64.82 9.59 30.26
N ARG A 49 64.66 9.08 29.03
CA ARG A 49 65.75 8.51 28.25
C ARG A 49 66.76 9.57 27.81
N MET A 50 66.28 10.75 27.40
CA MET A 50 67.14 11.88 27.05
C MET A 50 68.00 12.30 28.25
N VAL A 51 67.39 12.47 29.43
CA VAL A 51 68.12 12.80 30.67
C VAL A 51 69.11 11.70 31.04
N SER A 52 68.71 10.43 30.98
CA SER A 52 69.61 9.29 31.24
C SER A 52 70.80 9.24 30.25
N SER A 53 70.57 9.56 28.98
CA SER A 53 71.62 9.60 27.95
C SER A 53 72.59 10.77 28.12
N LEU A 54 72.11 11.95 28.53
CA LEU A 54 72.96 13.12 28.79
C LEU A 54 73.88 12.91 30.01
N ILE A 55 73.41 12.16 31.00
CA ILE A 55 74.23 11.75 32.15
C ILE A 55 75.30 10.74 31.71
N ASP A 56 75.00 9.86 30.74
CA ASP A 56 75.97 8.90 30.16
C ASP A 56 77.09 9.58 29.35
N SER A 57 76.81 10.74 28.72
CA SER A 57 77.79 11.52 27.95
C SER A 57 78.71 12.43 28.78
N GLN A 58 78.71 12.33 30.13
CA GLN A 58 79.56 13.11 31.06
C GLN A 58 79.38 14.64 31.04
N GLU A 59 78.27 15.18 30.52
CA GLU A 59 77.98 16.63 30.60
C GLU A 59 77.49 17.08 31.99
N ILE A 60 77.09 16.13 32.86
CA ILE A 60 76.62 16.38 34.23
C ILE A 60 77.55 15.64 35.20
N ASP A 61 78.27 16.37 36.04
CA ASP A 61 79.16 15.79 37.04
C ASP A 61 78.35 15.25 38.22
N VAL A 62 78.19 13.93 38.30
CA VAL A 62 77.36 13.22 39.31
C VAL A 62 78.04 13.19 40.70
N ALA A 63 79.27 13.70 40.81
CA ALA A 63 80.16 13.48 41.94
C ALA A 63 79.88 14.29 43.22
N ILE A 64 78.82 15.09 43.33
CA ILE A 64 78.57 15.90 44.54
C ILE A 64 77.12 15.81 45.01
N ALA A 65 76.88 14.99 46.04
CA ALA A 65 75.70 15.11 46.88
C ALA A 65 75.93 16.28 47.86
N THR A 66 75.52 17.49 47.49
CA THR A 66 75.46 18.64 48.40
C THR A 66 74.25 18.54 49.33
N LEU A 67 74.35 19.13 50.53
CA LEU A 67 73.25 19.20 51.52
C LEU A 67 71.98 19.87 50.99
N ASP A 68 72.11 20.70 49.94
CA ASP A 68 71.02 21.19 49.10
C ASP A 68 71.32 20.82 47.63
N PRO A 69 70.51 19.96 46.97
CA PRO A 69 70.72 19.61 45.57
C PRO A 69 70.39 20.81 44.65
N PRO A 70 71.16 21.05 43.59
CA PRO A 70 70.92 22.16 42.67
C PRO A 70 69.56 22.00 41.97
N THR A 71 68.75 23.06 42.02
CA THR A 71 67.52 23.15 41.23
C THR A 71 67.89 23.60 39.82
N ILE A 72 67.56 22.79 38.81
CA ILE A 72 67.71 23.18 37.41
C ILE A 72 66.58 24.19 37.10
N ALA A 73 66.96 25.46 36.90
CA ALA A 73 66.02 26.55 36.65
C ALA A 73 65.42 26.44 35.23
N ALA A 74 64.10 26.59 35.13
CA ALA A 74 63.38 26.70 33.86
C ALA A 74 63.09 28.17 33.51
N ASP A 75 63.02 28.48 32.21
CA ASP A 75 62.77 29.83 31.68
C ASP A 75 61.35 30.33 32.08
N PRO A 76 61.13 31.58 32.52
CA PRO A 76 59.88 31.98 33.19
C PRO A 76 58.64 32.15 32.29
N HIS A 77 58.75 32.01 30.97
CA HIS A 77 57.79 32.62 30.04
C HIS A 77 56.71 31.72 29.42
N SER A 78 56.58 30.44 29.80
CA SER A 78 55.50 29.59 29.29
C SER A 78 54.64 28.95 30.40
N PRO A 79 53.35 29.31 30.54
CA PRO A 79 52.45 28.66 31.49
C PRO A 79 52.20 27.18 31.19
N TYR A 80 52.68 26.67 30.05
CA TYR A 80 52.59 25.26 29.64
C TYR A 80 53.89 24.46 29.83
N GLU A 81 55.02 25.07 30.23
CA GLU A 81 56.32 24.38 30.37
C GLU A 81 56.51 23.64 31.71
N ARG A 82 55.70 23.93 32.74
CA ARG A 82 55.76 23.23 34.05
C ARG A 82 55.05 21.87 34.05
N GLN A 83 55.18 21.09 32.96
CA GLN A 83 54.44 19.82 32.81
C GLN A 83 55.28 18.61 33.20
N LEU A 84 56.61 18.70 33.08
CA LEU A 84 57.51 17.59 33.35
C LEU A 84 58.38 17.93 34.55
N THR A 85 58.32 17.07 35.55
CA THR A 85 59.14 17.12 36.74
C THR A 85 60.20 16.03 36.64
N CYS A 86 61.47 16.36 36.88
CA CYS A 86 62.57 15.42 36.90
C CYS A 86 63.22 15.33 38.29
N GLN A 87 63.55 14.12 38.74
CA GLN A 87 64.40 13.85 39.90
C GLN A 87 65.46 12.82 39.51
N ILE A 88 66.68 13.03 39.97
CA ILE A 88 67.81 12.11 39.79
C ILE A 88 68.23 11.63 41.17
N TRP A 89 68.13 10.33 41.41
CA TRP A 89 68.48 9.68 42.66
C TRP A 89 69.69 8.78 42.47
N SER A 90 70.58 8.70 43.46
CA SER A 90 71.58 7.65 43.54
C SER A 90 70.89 6.32 43.88
N LEU A 91 71.44 5.21 43.39
CA LEU A 91 71.05 3.87 43.83
C LEU A 91 71.28 3.62 45.33
N THR A 92 72.11 4.45 45.98
CA THR A 92 72.29 4.47 47.44
C THR A 92 71.18 5.22 48.19
N GLY A 93 70.24 5.86 47.47
CA GLY A 93 69.07 6.54 48.05
C GLY A 93 69.24 8.03 48.32
N SER A 94 70.35 8.66 47.92
CA SER A 94 70.52 10.12 47.99
C SER A 94 69.95 10.82 46.76
N LEU A 95 69.31 11.98 46.93
CA LEU A 95 68.84 12.82 45.83
C LEU A 95 70.03 13.61 45.26
N ILE A 96 70.33 13.42 43.98
CA ILE A 96 71.46 14.05 43.26
C ILE A 96 71.03 15.38 42.65
N GLY A 97 69.84 15.44 42.06
CA GLY A 97 69.35 16.64 41.39
C GLY A 97 67.84 16.60 41.15
N ARG A 98 67.24 17.79 40.97
CA ARG A 98 65.81 17.91 40.66
C ARG A 98 65.52 19.12 39.77
N SER A 99 64.46 19.02 38.97
CA SER A 99 63.92 20.16 38.24
C SER A 99 63.12 21.08 39.17
N ASP A 100 62.98 22.35 38.77
CA ASP A 100 62.05 23.27 39.43
C ASP A 100 60.61 22.71 39.40
N GLY A 101 59.90 22.82 40.52
CA GLY A 101 58.56 22.23 40.70
C GLY A 101 58.50 20.74 41.07
N ALA A 102 59.63 20.06 41.33
CA ALA A 102 59.64 18.68 41.84
C ALA A 102 59.32 18.60 43.35
N PRO A 103 58.45 17.66 43.80
CA PRO A 103 58.25 17.46 45.23
C PRO A 103 59.54 16.99 45.91
N ASN A 104 59.66 17.19 47.22
CA ASN A 104 60.80 16.71 48.01
C ASN A 104 60.77 15.18 48.21
N GLN A 105 59.59 14.56 48.05
CA GLN A 105 59.38 13.13 48.18
C GLN A 105 59.76 12.41 46.87
N ARG A 106 60.23 11.17 46.99
CA ARG A 106 60.60 10.34 45.84
C ARG A 106 59.37 10.05 44.97
N LEU A 107 59.46 10.34 43.68
CA LEU A 107 58.35 10.21 42.73
C LEU A 107 57.92 8.75 42.46
N SER A 108 58.83 7.78 42.57
CA SER A 108 58.52 6.36 42.41
C SER A 108 59.41 5.48 43.27
N ASP A 109 58.84 4.40 43.81
CA ASP A 109 59.57 3.34 44.52
C ASP A 109 59.95 2.18 43.57
N HIS A 110 59.51 2.22 42.30
CA HIS A 110 59.83 1.20 41.30
C HIS A 110 61.23 1.41 40.73
N ALA A 111 61.91 0.31 40.40
CA ALA A 111 63.24 0.34 39.78
C ALA A 111 63.19 0.91 38.35
N ASP A 112 62.24 0.48 37.54
CA ASP A 112 62.08 0.92 36.14
C ASP A 112 60.61 0.92 35.71
N GLY A 113 60.29 1.71 34.70
CA GLY A 113 58.97 1.73 34.04
C GLY A 113 57.99 2.75 34.62
N PHE A 114 56.72 2.63 34.24
CA PHE A 114 55.67 3.55 34.69
C PHE A 114 55.14 3.19 36.07
N ALA A 115 54.95 4.22 36.91
CA ALA A 115 54.31 4.13 38.20
C ALA A 115 53.37 5.31 38.43
N GLU A 116 52.35 5.12 39.27
CA GLU A 116 51.49 6.18 39.74
C GLU A 116 51.65 6.36 41.24
N ARG A 117 51.74 7.61 41.69
CA ARG A 117 51.91 7.94 43.11
C ARG A 117 51.15 9.20 43.47
N VAL A 118 50.52 9.20 44.64
CA VAL A 118 49.91 10.41 45.21
C VAL A 118 50.91 11.06 46.15
N ILE A 119 51.28 12.31 45.86
CA ILE A 119 52.20 13.12 46.67
C ILE A 119 51.51 14.45 46.93
N ASP A 120 51.44 14.84 48.21
CA ASP A 120 50.81 16.09 48.66
C ASP A 120 49.36 16.26 48.14
N GLY A 121 48.61 15.16 48.10
CA GLY A 121 47.21 15.12 47.65
C GLY A 121 47.02 15.19 46.12
N ARG A 122 48.09 15.21 45.33
CA ARG A 122 48.05 15.21 43.86
C ARG A 122 48.52 13.88 43.30
N ALA A 123 47.84 13.36 42.29
CA ALA A 123 48.22 12.13 41.63
C ALA A 123 49.23 12.39 40.50
N TRP A 124 50.32 11.63 40.48
CA TRP A 124 51.43 11.77 39.55
C TRP A 124 51.60 10.49 38.75
N ARG A 125 51.88 10.64 37.45
CA ARG A 125 52.34 9.55 36.57
C ARG A 125 53.82 9.74 36.34
N VAL A 126 54.61 8.71 36.62
CA VAL A 126 56.07 8.78 36.67
C VAL A 126 56.65 7.66 35.83
N TYR A 127 57.69 7.94 35.06
CA TYR A 127 58.51 6.96 34.37
C TYR A 127 59.91 6.94 34.99
N ALA A 128 60.33 5.77 35.46
CA ALA A 128 61.62 5.52 36.08
C ALA A 128 62.57 4.83 35.08
N VAL A 129 63.81 5.31 35.01
CA VAL A 129 64.92 4.70 34.26
C VAL A 129 66.14 4.59 35.16
N THR A 130 66.61 3.38 35.39
CA THR A 130 67.81 3.07 36.17
C THR A 130 69.00 2.87 35.24
N ASN A 131 70.06 3.64 35.47
CA ASN A 131 71.36 3.42 34.85
C ASN A 131 72.29 2.74 35.86
N THR A 132 72.42 1.42 35.76
CA THR A 132 73.25 0.61 36.66
C THR A 132 74.74 0.86 36.50
N LYS A 133 75.20 1.37 35.34
CA LYS A 133 76.63 1.69 35.11
C LYS A 133 77.08 2.90 35.92
N LEU A 134 76.20 3.89 36.05
CA LEU A 134 76.47 5.15 36.75
C LEU A 134 75.92 5.18 38.18
N GLY A 135 75.18 4.13 38.58
CA GLY A 135 74.62 4.04 39.92
C GLY A 135 73.51 5.07 40.17
N VAL A 136 72.78 5.49 39.14
CA VAL A 136 71.73 6.51 39.25
C VAL A 136 70.38 6.03 38.70
N GLN A 137 69.31 6.62 39.22
CA GLN A 137 67.94 6.45 38.77
C GLN A 137 67.34 7.80 38.43
N VAL A 138 66.83 7.92 37.20
CA VAL A 138 66.12 9.10 36.70
C VAL A 138 64.62 8.86 36.80
N LEU A 139 63.91 9.78 37.43
CA LEU A 139 62.46 9.78 37.58
C LEU A 139 61.91 11.00 36.85
N VAL A 140 61.09 10.81 35.82
CA VAL A 140 60.37 11.91 35.17
C VAL A 140 58.88 11.70 35.34
N GLY A 141 58.16 12.70 35.83
CA GLY A 141 56.73 12.58 36.07
C GLY A 141 55.94 13.84 35.72
N ASP A 142 54.65 13.65 35.50
CA ASP A 142 53.68 14.72 35.31
C ASP A 142 52.45 14.53 36.21
N ASN A 143 51.63 15.57 36.29
CA ASN A 143 50.46 15.58 37.17
C ASN A 143 49.20 15.12 36.42
N LEU A 144 48.51 14.11 36.96
CA LEU A 144 47.30 13.53 36.36
C LEU A 144 46.12 14.51 36.33
N ASP A 145 46.02 15.47 37.24
CA ASP A 145 44.98 16.52 37.21
C ASP A 145 45.21 17.48 36.05
N ILE A 146 46.48 17.78 35.74
CA ILE A 146 46.84 18.54 34.54
C ILE A 146 46.43 17.75 33.30
N ARG A 147 46.79 16.45 33.20
CA ARG A 147 46.37 15.59 32.08
C ARG A 147 44.86 15.57 31.89
N ALA A 148 44.10 15.39 32.98
CA ALA A 148 42.64 15.35 32.95
C ALA A 148 42.01 16.66 32.46
N ARG A 149 42.63 17.82 32.77
CA ARG A 149 42.21 19.12 32.22
C ARG A 149 42.49 19.22 30.74
N LEU A 150 43.69 18.85 30.27
CA LEU A 150 44.02 18.85 28.84
C LEU A 150 43.06 17.96 28.05
N VAL A 151 42.81 16.73 28.51
CA VAL A 151 41.85 15.81 27.87
C VAL A 151 40.46 16.46 27.81
N ARG A 152 39.99 17.06 28.91
CA ARG A 152 38.69 17.71 28.97
C ARG A 152 38.60 18.90 28.01
N ASP A 153 39.64 19.70 27.89
CA ASP A 153 39.64 20.90 27.03
C ASP A 153 39.67 20.51 25.55
N VAL A 154 40.44 19.49 25.17
CA VAL A 154 40.41 18.92 23.82
C VAL A 154 39.03 18.33 23.51
N VAL A 155 38.47 17.52 24.41
CA VAL A 155 37.12 16.95 24.26
C VAL A 155 36.07 18.04 24.12
N LYS A 156 36.12 19.09 24.96
CA LYS A 156 35.21 20.24 24.86
C LYS A 156 35.36 20.95 23.51
N GLY A 157 36.60 21.19 23.06
CA GLY A 157 36.85 21.81 21.75
C GLY A 157 36.25 21.02 20.60
N LEU A 158 36.18 19.69 20.73
CA LEU A 158 35.62 18.80 19.71
C LEU A 158 34.09 18.64 19.81
N LEU A 159 33.53 18.59 21.02
CA LEU A 159 32.10 18.38 21.25
C LEU A 159 31.26 19.67 21.28
N LEU A 160 31.83 20.80 21.70
CA LEU A 160 31.09 22.07 21.81
C LEU A 160 30.49 22.53 20.46
N PRO A 161 31.18 22.41 19.30
CA PRO A 161 30.58 22.72 18.01
C PRO A 161 29.40 21.81 17.63
N MET A 162 29.27 20.63 18.23
CA MET A 162 28.19 19.68 17.93
C MET A 162 26.85 20.09 18.55
N VAL A 163 26.88 20.84 19.66
CA VAL A 163 25.67 21.28 20.40
C VAL A 163 24.67 22.05 19.52
N PRO A 164 25.05 23.05 18.70
CA PRO A 164 24.12 23.72 17.80
C PRO A 164 23.74 22.88 16.56
N ILE A 165 24.55 21.90 16.18
CA ILE A 165 24.29 21.07 14.98
C ILE A 165 23.11 20.15 15.20
N VAL A 166 22.99 19.53 16.38
CA VAL A 166 21.89 18.62 16.73
C VAL A 166 20.49 19.27 16.59
N PRO A 167 20.19 20.43 17.20
CA PRO A 167 18.90 21.09 17.05
C PRO A 167 18.67 21.62 15.62
N ALA A 168 19.72 22.08 14.93
CA ALA A 168 19.62 22.48 13.53
C ALA A 168 19.20 21.30 12.63
N LEU A 169 19.78 20.12 12.85
CA LEU A 169 19.43 18.89 12.14
C LEU A 169 18.01 18.44 12.47
N ALA A 170 17.58 18.51 13.74
CA ALA A 170 16.21 18.23 14.14
C ALA A 170 15.20 19.17 13.46
N ALA A 171 15.50 20.46 13.37
CA ALA A 171 14.67 21.44 12.66
C ALA A 171 14.59 21.14 11.15
N LEU A 172 15.71 20.74 10.54
CA LEU A 172 15.77 20.37 9.13
C LEU A 172 14.95 19.11 8.84
N ILE A 173 15.03 18.09 9.72
CA ILE A 173 14.18 16.88 9.64
C ILE A 173 12.70 17.26 9.78
N TRP A 174 12.34 18.11 10.74
CA TRP A 174 10.97 18.57 10.93
C TRP A 174 10.40 19.24 9.67
N PHE A 175 11.17 20.15 9.07
CA PHE A 175 10.76 20.85 7.85
C PHE A 175 10.70 19.90 6.64
N GLY A 176 11.68 19.01 6.48
CA GLY A 176 11.75 18.04 5.39
C GLY A 176 10.57 17.05 5.41
N VAL A 177 10.29 16.44 6.56
CA VAL A 177 9.14 15.52 6.73
C VAL A 177 7.82 16.26 6.54
N GLY A 178 7.69 17.47 7.11
CA GLY A 178 6.50 18.29 6.97
C GLY A 178 6.19 18.63 5.51
N ARG A 179 7.21 19.02 4.74
CA ARG A 179 7.07 19.35 3.32
C ARG A 179 6.84 18.11 2.45
N GLY A 180 7.51 16.99 2.74
CA GLY A 180 7.36 15.74 1.99
C GLY A 180 5.98 15.10 2.13
N MET A 181 5.31 15.27 3.27
CA MET A 181 3.97 14.74 3.49
C MET A 181 2.83 15.67 3.03
N ARG A 182 3.13 16.93 2.70
CA ARG A 182 2.12 17.91 2.29
C ARG A 182 1.28 17.48 1.07
N PRO A 183 1.82 16.83 0.02
CA PRO A 183 1.01 16.36 -1.10
C PRO A 183 -0.04 15.31 -0.69
N LEU A 184 0.27 14.48 0.32
CA LEU A 184 -0.68 13.50 0.84
C LEU A 184 -1.84 14.18 1.57
N ASP A 185 -1.54 15.20 2.38
CA ASP A 185 -2.58 15.99 3.05
C ASP A 185 -3.48 16.71 2.04
N GLN A 186 -2.91 17.27 0.96
CA GLN A 186 -3.67 17.92 -0.11
C GLN A 186 -4.59 16.95 -0.83
N LEU A 187 -4.13 15.71 -1.07
CA LEU A 187 -4.96 14.68 -1.68
C LEU A 187 -6.08 14.25 -0.72
N ALA A 188 -5.79 14.08 0.57
CA ALA A 188 -6.80 13.74 1.57
C ALA A 188 -7.86 14.85 1.72
N GLU A 189 -7.43 16.10 1.84
CA GLU A 189 -8.33 17.26 1.97
C GLU A 189 -9.15 17.49 0.69
N GLY A 190 -8.55 17.21 -0.48
CA GLY A 190 -9.25 17.22 -1.76
C GLY A 190 -10.34 16.14 -1.84
N LEU A 191 -10.07 14.94 -1.32
CA LEU A 191 -11.07 13.87 -1.22
C LEU A 191 -12.18 14.20 -0.20
N GLU A 192 -11.84 14.77 0.96
CA GLU A 192 -12.82 15.11 2.00
C GLU A 192 -13.79 16.22 1.56
N ARG A 193 -13.32 17.18 0.77
CA ARG A 193 -14.15 18.26 0.23
C ARG A 193 -14.97 17.85 -0.99
N ARG A 194 -14.71 16.68 -1.54
CA ARG A 194 -15.33 16.22 -2.77
C ARG A 194 -16.77 15.78 -2.49
N GLU A 195 -17.70 16.31 -3.27
CA GLU A 195 -19.09 15.84 -3.23
C GLU A 195 -19.18 14.41 -3.76
N ALA A 196 -20.14 13.63 -3.26
CA ALA A 196 -20.32 12.23 -3.65
C ALA A 196 -20.58 12.03 -5.16
N GLU A 197 -20.94 13.10 -5.87
CA GLU A 197 -21.24 13.08 -7.30
C GLU A 197 -20.07 13.53 -8.18
N ASP A 198 -19.03 14.14 -7.59
CA ASP A 198 -17.83 14.55 -8.32
C ASP A 198 -16.89 13.34 -8.51
N LEU A 199 -16.99 12.73 -9.68
CA LEU A 199 -16.19 11.58 -10.10
C LEU A 199 -15.05 12.00 -11.06
N HIS A 200 -14.72 13.29 -11.17
CA HIS A 200 -13.63 13.73 -12.03
C HIS A 200 -12.28 13.13 -11.60
N PRO A 201 -11.38 12.81 -12.53
CA PRO A 201 -10.08 12.23 -12.20
C PRO A 201 -9.24 13.20 -11.35
N ILE A 202 -8.53 12.65 -10.37
CA ILE A 202 -7.54 13.36 -9.58
C ILE A 202 -6.30 13.57 -10.44
N ALA A 203 -5.92 14.84 -10.65
CA ALA A 203 -4.68 15.19 -11.34
C ALA A 203 -3.47 14.84 -10.43
N ALA A 204 -2.66 13.88 -10.87
CA ALA A 204 -1.50 13.39 -10.11
C ALA A 204 -0.17 13.54 -10.87
N ASP A 205 -0.13 14.34 -11.94
CA ASP A 205 1.02 14.45 -12.83
C ASP A 205 2.27 14.98 -12.12
N HIS A 206 2.07 15.88 -11.14
CA HIS A 206 3.12 16.44 -10.29
C HIS A 206 3.24 15.75 -8.92
N ALA A 207 2.49 14.67 -8.67
CA ALA A 207 2.58 13.92 -7.43
C ALA A 207 3.85 13.06 -7.39
N ALA A 208 4.35 12.81 -6.17
CA ALA A 208 5.49 11.92 -5.93
C ALA A 208 5.23 10.49 -6.46
N SER A 209 6.30 9.77 -6.80
CA SER A 209 6.25 8.41 -7.36
C SER A 209 5.42 7.44 -6.53
N GLU A 210 5.39 7.64 -5.22
CA GLU A 210 4.69 6.79 -4.26
C GLU A 210 3.18 7.08 -4.22
N ILE A 211 2.76 8.29 -4.61
CA ILE A 211 1.35 8.73 -4.58
C ILE A 211 0.64 8.41 -5.91
N ARG A 212 1.37 8.43 -7.03
CA ARG A 212 0.81 8.15 -8.36
C ARG A 212 0.00 6.84 -8.45
N PRO A 213 0.46 5.69 -7.92
CA PRO A 213 -0.32 4.45 -7.97
C PRO A 213 -1.65 4.54 -7.20
N VAL A 214 -1.66 5.25 -6.07
CA VAL A 214 -2.86 5.46 -5.25
C VAL A 214 -3.87 6.33 -6.01
N ALA A 215 -3.42 7.43 -6.61
CA ALA A 215 -4.27 8.28 -7.44
C ALA A 215 -4.82 7.54 -8.66
N ALA A 216 -4.00 6.72 -9.32
CA ALA A 216 -4.44 5.89 -10.45
C ALA A 216 -5.52 4.87 -10.05
N ALA A 217 -5.33 4.19 -8.90
CA ALA A 217 -6.33 3.26 -8.38
C ALA A 217 -7.66 3.95 -8.02
N LEU A 218 -7.61 5.15 -7.43
CA LEU A 218 -8.79 5.97 -7.16
C LEU A 218 -9.49 6.42 -8.45
N ASN A 219 -8.74 6.87 -9.45
CA ASN A 219 -9.29 7.26 -10.74
C ASN A 219 -9.97 6.08 -11.46
N GLY A 220 -9.37 4.88 -11.40
CA GLY A 220 -10.00 3.66 -11.91
C GLY A 220 -11.29 3.29 -11.16
N LEU A 221 -11.34 3.51 -9.85
CA LEU A 221 -12.57 3.34 -9.06
C LEU A 221 -13.64 4.36 -9.48
N PHE A 222 -13.29 5.65 -9.60
CA PHE A 222 -14.24 6.69 -10.03
C PHE A 222 -14.80 6.41 -11.42
N GLY A 223 -13.97 5.97 -12.37
CA GLY A 223 -14.44 5.55 -13.69
C GLY A 223 -15.49 4.44 -13.63
N ARG A 224 -15.22 3.37 -12.85
CA ARG A 224 -16.20 2.27 -12.68
C ARG A 224 -17.50 2.72 -12.01
N VAL A 225 -17.42 3.63 -11.04
CA VAL A 225 -18.61 4.20 -10.38
C VAL A 225 -19.41 5.06 -11.35
N GLN A 226 -18.74 5.87 -12.16
CA GLN A 226 -19.39 6.70 -13.18
C GLN A 226 -20.13 5.84 -14.21
N GLU A 227 -19.46 4.83 -14.76
CA GLU A 227 -20.08 3.87 -15.69
C GLU A 227 -21.27 3.13 -15.07
N ALA A 228 -21.23 2.83 -13.77
CA ALA A 228 -22.36 2.23 -13.07
C ALA A 228 -23.55 3.19 -12.93
N ARG A 229 -23.31 4.44 -12.50
CA ARG A 229 -24.38 5.46 -12.38
C ARG A 229 -25.00 5.82 -13.72
N GLU A 230 -24.20 5.92 -14.79
CA GLU A 230 -24.71 6.19 -16.14
C GLU A 230 -25.63 5.05 -16.61
N ARG A 231 -25.23 3.80 -16.39
CA ARG A 231 -26.08 2.62 -16.68
C ARG A 231 -27.39 2.63 -15.89
N GLU A 232 -27.33 2.93 -14.60
CA GLU A 232 -28.52 3.04 -13.74
C GLU A 232 -29.46 4.15 -14.22
N ARG A 233 -28.92 5.34 -14.52
CA ARG A 233 -29.71 6.49 -15.00
C ARG A 233 -30.41 6.20 -16.33
N HIS A 234 -29.70 5.57 -17.28
CA HIS A 234 -30.29 5.16 -18.55
C HIS A 234 -31.40 4.12 -18.36
N PHE A 235 -31.18 3.15 -17.47
CA PHE A 235 -32.20 2.14 -17.12
C PHE A 235 -33.46 2.77 -16.52
N LEU A 236 -33.33 3.65 -15.53
CA LEU A 236 -34.46 4.32 -14.89
C LEU A 236 -35.24 5.20 -15.86
N THR A 237 -34.53 5.99 -16.67
CA THR A 237 -35.14 6.86 -17.69
C THR A 237 -35.95 6.02 -18.68
N TYR A 238 -35.37 4.92 -19.15
CA TYR A 238 -36.06 4.01 -20.06
C TYR A 238 -37.29 3.36 -19.42
N ALA A 239 -37.14 2.79 -18.22
CA ALA A 239 -38.24 2.14 -17.51
C ALA A 239 -39.43 3.11 -17.32
N ALA A 240 -39.16 4.36 -16.97
CA ALA A 240 -40.19 5.39 -16.86
C ALA A 240 -40.89 5.67 -18.19
N HIS A 241 -40.14 5.77 -19.30
CA HIS A 241 -40.71 6.00 -20.63
C HIS A 241 -41.57 4.83 -21.12
N GLU A 242 -41.06 3.60 -21.01
CA GLU A 242 -41.78 2.41 -21.47
C GLU A 242 -43.00 2.06 -20.63
N LEU A 243 -43.03 2.43 -19.33
CA LEU A 243 -44.24 2.27 -18.52
C LEU A 243 -45.29 3.35 -18.83
N ARG A 244 -44.88 4.57 -19.19
CA ARG A 244 -45.82 5.68 -19.48
C ARG A 244 -46.70 5.38 -20.69
N THR A 245 -46.14 4.79 -21.75
CA THR A 245 -46.84 4.49 -23.00
C THR A 245 -48.05 3.55 -22.83
N PRO A 246 -47.90 2.33 -22.25
CA PRO A 246 -49.03 1.44 -22.04
C PRO A 246 -50.02 1.99 -21.00
N LEU A 247 -49.57 2.73 -19.99
CA LEU A 247 -50.48 3.38 -19.03
C LEU A 247 -51.37 4.44 -19.70
N ALA A 248 -50.82 5.24 -20.62
CA ALA A 248 -51.60 6.18 -21.42
C ALA A 248 -52.60 5.47 -22.34
N GLY A 249 -52.18 4.35 -22.96
CA GLY A 249 -53.05 3.49 -23.76
C GLY A 249 -54.19 2.89 -22.96
N LEU A 250 -53.89 2.35 -21.77
CA LEU A 250 -54.88 1.81 -20.83
C LEU A 250 -55.92 2.86 -20.44
N LYS A 251 -55.46 4.06 -20.07
CA LYS A 251 -56.34 5.19 -19.75
C LYS A 251 -57.26 5.53 -20.93
N THR A 252 -56.71 5.62 -22.14
CA THR A 252 -57.48 5.94 -23.34
C THR A 252 -58.55 4.90 -23.63
N GLN A 253 -58.22 3.60 -23.55
CA GLN A 253 -59.19 2.53 -23.77
C GLN A 253 -60.25 2.46 -22.66
N ALA A 254 -59.88 2.75 -21.41
CA ALA A 254 -60.85 2.87 -20.32
C ALA A 254 -61.83 4.03 -20.57
N GLU A 255 -61.34 5.20 -20.99
CA GLU A 255 -62.19 6.34 -21.35
C GLU A 255 -63.12 6.03 -22.53
N ILE A 256 -62.65 5.32 -23.55
CA ILE A 256 -63.49 4.86 -24.68
C ILE A 256 -64.59 3.92 -24.18
N SER A 257 -64.23 2.95 -23.32
CA SER A 257 -65.18 2.00 -22.75
C SER A 257 -66.26 2.67 -21.90
N LEU A 258 -65.92 3.77 -21.20
CA LEU A 258 -66.86 4.53 -20.37
C LEU A 258 -67.78 5.45 -21.19
N LYS A 259 -67.32 5.95 -22.34
CA LYS A 259 -68.06 6.93 -23.17
C LYS A 259 -68.93 6.29 -24.26
N THR A 260 -68.71 5.03 -24.61
CA THR A 260 -69.43 4.38 -25.71
C THR A 260 -70.72 3.69 -25.26
N ASP A 261 -71.80 3.93 -26.01
CA ASP A 261 -73.08 3.21 -25.87
C ASP A 261 -73.13 1.92 -26.70
N GLN A 262 -72.14 1.72 -27.59
CA GLN A 262 -72.04 0.50 -28.40
C GLN A 262 -71.28 -0.61 -27.67
N GLU A 263 -71.94 -1.73 -27.44
CA GLU A 263 -71.38 -2.91 -26.75
C GLU A 263 -70.17 -3.51 -27.49
N THR A 264 -70.17 -3.47 -28.83
CA THR A 264 -69.06 -3.96 -29.67
C THR A 264 -67.78 -3.15 -29.44
N VAL A 265 -67.89 -1.82 -29.37
CA VAL A 265 -66.78 -0.89 -29.10
C VAL A 265 -66.28 -1.05 -27.66
N ARG A 266 -67.20 -1.19 -26.70
CA ARG A 266 -66.89 -1.45 -25.29
C ARG A 266 -66.08 -2.74 -25.13
N THR A 267 -66.57 -3.83 -25.70
CA THR A 267 -65.89 -5.13 -25.68
C THR A 267 -64.51 -5.07 -26.34
N ALA A 268 -64.37 -4.35 -27.46
CA ALA A 268 -63.08 -4.16 -28.12
C ALA A 268 -62.09 -3.37 -27.24
N ALA A 269 -62.54 -2.29 -26.59
CA ALA A 269 -61.72 -1.49 -25.68
C ALA A 269 -61.26 -2.30 -24.46
N LEU A 270 -62.16 -3.09 -23.85
CA LEU A 270 -61.82 -3.99 -22.75
C LEU A 270 -60.78 -5.05 -23.15
N LYS A 271 -60.89 -5.64 -24.35
CA LYS A 271 -59.86 -6.56 -24.88
C LYS A 271 -58.52 -5.87 -25.07
N GLN A 272 -58.50 -4.62 -25.52
CA GLN A 272 -57.25 -3.85 -25.62
C GLN A 272 -56.65 -3.54 -24.24
N ILE A 273 -57.48 -3.27 -23.23
CA ILE A 273 -57.01 -3.10 -21.84
C ILE A 273 -56.31 -4.37 -21.35
N VAL A 274 -56.96 -5.54 -21.48
CA VAL A 274 -56.36 -6.82 -21.08
C VAL A 274 -55.02 -7.04 -21.78
N THR A 275 -54.96 -6.81 -23.09
CA THR A 275 -53.71 -6.92 -23.88
C THR A 275 -52.62 -5.96 -23.38
N ALA A 276 -52.98 -4.72 -23.03
CA ALA A 276 -52.03 -3.72 -22.54
C ALA A 276 -51.55 -4.04 -21.12
N VAL A 277 -52.40 -4.59 -20.24
CA VAL A 277 -52.01 -5.10 -18.92
C VAL A 277 -51.01 -6.24 -19.08
N GLU A 278 -51.29 -7.23 -19.93
CA GLU A 278 -50.37 -8.36 -20.17
C GLU A 278 -49.00 -7.92 -20.72
N ARG A 279 -48.97 -6.89 -21.58
CA ARG A 279 -47.72 -6.29 -22.06
C ARG A 279 -46.95 -5.60 -20.93
N THR A 280 -47.65 -4.83 -20.10
CA THR A 280 -47.04 -4.08 -18.98
C THR A 280 -46.50 -5.03 -17.92
N SER A 281 -47.27 -6.06 -17.54
CA SER A 281 -46.83 -7.07 -16.58
C SER A 281 -45.57 -7.80 -17.03
N ARG A 282 -45.43 -8.07 -18.34
CA ARG A 282 -44.19 -8.65 -18.89
C ARG A 282 -43.01 -7.70 -18.85
N LEU A 283 -43.21 -6.42 -19.19
CA LEU A 283 -42.16 -5.41 -19.06
C LEU A 283 -41.66 -5.32 -17.61
N VAL A 284 -42.58 -5.25 -16.64
CA VAL A 284 -42.23 -5.21 -15.21
C VAL A 284 -41.44 -6.46 -14.81
N ARG A 285 -41.88 -7.65 -15.25
CA ARG A 285 -41.13 -8.90 -15.00
C ARG A 285 -39.71 -8.82 -15.56
N GLN A 286 -39.53 -8.34 -16.78
CA GLN A 286 -38.20 -8.22 -17.40
C GLN A 286 -37.29 -7.20 -16.69
N LEU A 287 -37.87 -6.12 -16.14
CA LEU A 287 -37.12 -5.19 -15.31
C LEU A 287 -36.66 -5.85 -13.99
N LEU A 288 -37.54 -6.64 -13.37
CA LEU A 288 -37.22 -7.40 -12.15
C LEU A 288 -36.17 -8.49 -12.44
N ASP A 289 -36.32 -9.24 -13.53
CA ASP A 289 -35.35 -10.23 -13.99
C ASP A 289 -33.95 -9.61 -14.18
N THR A 290 -33.89 -8.39 -14.73
CA THR A 290 -32.63 -7.65 -14.89
C THR A 290 -32.01 -7.31 -13.53
N ALA A 291 -32.80 -6.78 -12.59
CA ALA A 291 -32.33 -6.45 -11.25
C ALA A 291 -31.89 -7.70 -10.46
N GLU A 292 -32.63 -8.81 -10.60
CA GLU A 292 -32.32 -10.08 -9.96
C GLU A 292 -31.05 -10.70 -10.54
N ALA A 293 -30.84 -10.61 -11.86
CA ALA A 293 -29.58 -11.03 -12.48
C ALA A 293 -28.37 -10.22 -11.98
N GLU A 294 -28.53 -8.90 -11.79
CA GLU A 294 -27.49 -8.04 -11.24
C GLU A 294 -27.19 -8.36 -9.77
N ALA A 295 -28.20 -8.66 -8.95
CA ALA A 295 -28.03 -9.05 -7.55
C ALA A 295 -27.42 -10.46 -7.39
N ALA A 296 -27.90 -11.44 -8.15
CA ALA A 296 -27.42 -12.82 -8.10
C ALA A 296 -25.95 -12.95 -8.53
N ALA A 297 -25.48 -12.06 -9.40
CA ALA A 297 -24.06 -11.99 -9.77
C ALA A 297 -23.13 -11.84 -8.57
N ALA A 298 -23.53 -11.03 -7.58
CA ALA A 298 -22.70 -10.66 -6.44
C ALA A 298 -22.72 -11.67 -5.27
N GLY A 299 -23.74 -12.54 -5.19
CA GLY A 299 -23.94 -13.35 -3.98
C GLY A 299 -24.50 -14.77 -4.18
N ALA A 300 -24.93 -15.17 -5.38
CA ALA A 300 -25.48 -16.51 -5.57
C ALA A 300 -24.38 -17.59 -5.47
N ARG A 301 -24.66 -18.64 -4.71
CA ARG A 301 -23.81 -19.83 -4.63
C ARG A 301 -24.07 -20.73 -5.83
N SER A 302 -23.02 -21.37 -6.33
CA SER A 302 -23.15 -22.40 -7.35
C SER A 302 -23.61 -23.72 -6.71
N GLY A 303 -24.47 -24.46 -7.40
CA GLY A 303 -24.95 -25.78 -7.02
C GLY A 303 -24.94 -26.73 -8.22
N THR A 304 -25.05 -28.03 -7.95
CA THR A 304 -25.22 -29.05 -8.99
C THR A 304 -26.64 -29.00 -9.52
N VAL A 305 -26.79 -28.85 -10.84
CA VAL A 305 -28.07 -28.75 -11.54
C VAL A 305 -28.21 -29.92 -12.51
N HIS A 306 -29.26 -30.72 -12.33
CA HIS A 306 -29.68 -31.73 -13.31
C HIS A 306 -30.46 -31.03 -14.42
N LEU A 307 -29.86 -30.94 -15.62
CA LEU A 307 -30.29 -29.99 -16.64
C LEU A 307 -31.70 -30.30 -17.20
N SER A 308 -31.99 -31.58 -17.48
CA SER A 308 -33.30 -31.98 -18.05
C SER A 308 -34.47 -31.61 -17.13
N SER A 309 -34.42 -31.94 -15.84
CA SER A 309 -35.48 -31.59 -14.88
C SER A 309 -35.55 -30.09 -14.64
N PHE A 310 -34.40 -29.45 -14.42
CA PHE A 310 -34.34 -28.01 -14.19
C PHE A 310 -34.95 -27.20 -15.33
N LEU A 311 -34.62 -27.53 -16.60
CA LEU A 311 -35.15 -26.81 -17.75
C LEU A 311 -36.67 -27.00 -17.86
N ARG A 312 -37.17 -28.22 -17.65
CA ARG A 312 -38.61 -28.52 -17.69
C ARG A 312 -39.38 -27.72 -16.66
N ASP A 313 -38.90 -27.68 -15.41
CA ASP A 313 -39.52 -26.90 -14.34
C ASP A 313 -39.45 -25.39 -14.61
N THR A 314 -38.32 -24.92 -15.16
CA THR A 314 -38.08 -23.50 -15.45
C THR A 314 -39.03 -22.93 -16.50
N VAL A 315 -39.44 -23.74 -17.48
CA VAL A 315 -40.20 -23.28 -18.65
C VAL A 315 -41.61 -23.88 -18.76
N ALA A 316 -42.09 -24.53 -17.69
CA ALA A 316 -43.40 -25.19 -17.66
C ALA A 316 -44.56 -24.22 -18.01
N ASP A 317 -44.56 -23.01 -17.44
CA ASP A 317 -45.56 -21.98 -17.74
C ASP A 317 -45.55 -21.57 -19.22
N GLN A 318 -44.36 -21.43 -19.81
CA GLN A 318 -44.17 -21.07 -21.20
C GLN A 318 -44.63 -22.20 -22.13
N ALA A 319 -44.38 -23.46 -21.76
CA ALA A 319 -44.85 -24.62 -22.50
C ALA A 319 -46.37 -24.63 -22.60
N GLY A 320 -47.09 -24.46 -21.48
CA GLY A 320 -48.55 -24.40 -21.47
C GLY A 320 -49.12 -23.26 -22.33
N ARG A 321 -48.45 -22.10 -22.35
CA ARG A 321 -48.84 -20.97 -23.22
C ARG A 321 -48.64 -21.27 -24.71
N LEU A 322 -47.55 -21.94 -25.07
CA LEU A 322 -47.27 -22.32 -26.45
C LEU A 322 -48.29 -23.36 -26.95
N GLU A 323 -48.60 -24.37 -26.12
CA GLU A 323 -49.60 -25.41 -26.40
C GLU A 323 -51.00 -24.83 -26.63
N ALA A 324 -51.39 -23.80 -25.86
CA ALA A 324 -52.65 -23.09 -26.06
C ALA A 324 -52.76 -22.40 -27.45
N THR A 325 -51.63 -22.21 -28.14
CA THR A 325 -51.59 -21.68 -29.52
C THR A 325 -51.34 -22.76 -30.58
N GLY A 326 -51.37 -24.03 -30.19
CA GLY A 326 -51.14 -25.20 -31.03
C GLY A 326 -49.67 -25.54 -31.29
N GLY A 327 -48.73 -24.80 -30.68
CA GLY A 327 -47.30 -25.09 -30.78
C GLY A 327 -46.85 -26.16 -29.78
N ARG A 328 -45.56 -26.53 -29.83
CA ARG A 328 -44.99 -27.53 -28.92
C ARG A 328 -43.55 -27.21 -28.51
N LEU A 329 -43.24 -27.47 -27.25
CA LEU A 329 -41.88 -27.39 -26.73
C LEU A 329 -41.26 -28.79 -26.72
N VAL A 330 -40.10 -28.96 -27.34
CA VAL A 330 -39.41 -30.24 -27.47
C VAL A 330 -38.10 -30.19 -26.69
N PHE A 331 -37.93 -31.14 -25.77
CA PHE A 331 -36.68 -31.37 -25.07
C PHE A 331 -35.97 -32.53 -25.76
N ASP A 332 -34.79 -32.25 -26.30
CA ASP A 332 -33.97 -33.26 -26.97
C ASP A 332 -33.32 -34.21 -25.97
N ALA A 333 -33.13 -35.47 -26.37
CA ALA A 333 -32.53 -36.51 -25.52
C ALA A 333 -31.09 -36.19 -25.08
N SER A 334 -30.41 -35.27 -25.77
CA SER A 334 -29.08 -34.76 -25.36
C SER A 334 -29.07 -34.10 -23.98
N LEU A 335 -30.23 -33.69 -23.44
CA LEU A 335 -30.35 -33.10 -22.10
C LEU A 335 -30.31 -34.15 -20.98
N ASP A 336 -30.59 -35.42 -21.29
CA ASP A 336 -30.78 -36.45 -20.28
C ASP A 336 -29.44 -36.90 -19.68
N GLY A 337 -29.38 -36.96 -18.35
CA GLY A 337 -28.17 -37.30 -17.60
C GLY A 337 -27.10 -36.20 -17.54
N VAL A 338 -27.39 -34.99 -18.03
CA VAL A 338 -26.46 -33.85 -17.97
C VAL A 338 -26.55 -33.17 -16.60
N GLU A 339 -25.41 -33.10 -15.92
CA GLU A 339 -25.22 -32.37 -14.66
C GLU A 339 -24.18 -31.26 -14.84
N ILE A 340 -24.51 -30.05 -14.39
CA ILE A 340 -23.63 -28.89 -14.45
C ILE A 340 -23.54 -28.22 -13.08
N VAL A 341 -22.42 -27.54 -12.81
CA VAL A 341 -22.29 -26.68 -11.63
C VAL A 341 -22.58 -25.24 -12.07
N SER A 342 -23.69 -24.68 -11.59
CA SER A 342 -24.14 -23.35 -12.04
C SER A 342 -24.89 -22.60 -10.94
N LYS A 343 -25.12 -21.31 -11.17
CA LYS A 343 -26.00 -20.48 -10.33
C LYS A 343 -27.42 -20.62 -10.86
N GLU A 344 -28.24 -21.44 -10.19
CA GLU A 344 -29.61 -21.78 -10.63
C GLU A 344 -30.46 -20.56 -11.02
N ILE A 345 -30.42 -19.49 -10.23
CA ILE A 345 -31.19 -18.25 -10.49
C ILE A 345 -30.80 -17.64 -11.84
N LEU A 346 -29.50 -17.47 -12.11
CA LEU A 346 -29.01 -16.89 -13.37
C LEU A 346 -29.32 -17.79 -14.56
N LEU A 347 -29.19 -19.11 -14.37
CA LEU A 347 -29.49 -20.09 -15.41
C LEU A 347 -30.99 -20.07 -15.75
N ALA A 348 -31.86 -20.01 -14.74
CA ALA A 348 -33.30 -19.94 -14.92
C ALA A 348 -33.70 -18.67 -15.68
N LEU A 349 -33.16 -17.52 -15.27
CA LEU A 349 -33.40 -16.22 -15.91
C LEU A 349 -32.98 -16.24 -17.40
N ALA A 350 -31.79 -16.76 -17.70
CA ALA A 350 -31.29 -16.86 -19.07
C ALA A 350 -32.21 -17.74 -19.93
N VAL A 351 -32.51 -18.95 -19.47
CA VAL A 351 -33.32 -19.93 -20.21
C VAL A 351 -34.75 -19.41 -20.43
N ARG A 352 -35.40 -18.85 -19.40
CA ARG A 352 -36.75 -18.29 -19.54
C ARG A 352 -36.80 -17.20 -20.62
N ASN A 353 -35.81 -16.31 -20.64
CA ASN A 353 -35.75 -15.24 -21.62
C ASN A 353 -35.49 -15.76 -23.05
N LEU A 354 -34.62 -16.76 -23.21
CA LEU A 354 -34.38 -17.39 -24.52
C LEU A 354 -35.61 -18.13 -25.04
N VAL A 355 -36.29 -18.90 -24.18
CA VAL A 355 -37.49 -19.66 -24.56
C VAL A 355 -38.68 -18.73 -24.82
N GLU A 356 -38.88 -17.69 -24.01
CA GLU A 356 -39.92 -16.70 -24.30
C GLU A 356 -39.67 -15.98 -25.63
N ASN A 357 -38.40 -15.66 -25.96
CA ASN A 357 -38.05 -15.10 -27.25
C ASN A 357 -38.38 -16.06 -28.40
N ALA A 358 -37.96 -17.33 -28.28
CA ALA A 358 -38.23 -18.38 -29.27
C ALA A 358 -39.74 -18.58 -29.51
N ILE A 359 -40.56 -18.59 -28.45
CA ILE A 359 -42.01 -18.71 -28.54
C ILE A 359 -42.64 -17.51 -29.23
N ASN A 360 -42.26 -16.29 -28.85
CA ASN A 360 -42.85 -15.07 -29.40
C ASN A 360 -42.53 -14.82 -30.88
N HIS A 361 -41.44 -15.43 -31.38
CA HIS A 361 -41.00 -15.30 -32.78
C HIS A 361 -41.29 -16.54 -33.64
N SER A 362 -41.73 -17.64 -33.03
CA SER A 362 -42.20 -18.82 -33.75
C SER A 362 -43.52 -18.57 -34.47
N PRO A 363 -43.76 -19.21 -35.63
CA PRO A 363 -45.08 -19.23 -36.25
C PRO A 363 -46.10 -19.92 -35.33
N LYS A 364 -47.40 -19.64 -35.53
CA LYS A 364 -48.46 -20.40 -34.84
C LYS A 364 -48.34 -21.89 -35.16
N GLY A 365 -48.43 -22.73 -34.15
CA GLY A 365 -48.18 -24.17 -34.30
C GLY A 365 -46.71 -24.56 -34.42
N GLY A 366 -45.78 -23.61 -34.32
CA GLY A 366 -44.34 -23.85 -34.44
C GLY A 366 -43.76 -24.67 -33.30
N VAL A 367 -42.57 -25.21 -33.57
CA VAL A 367 -41.80 -26.01 -32.62
C VAL A 367 -40.64 -25.21 -32.06
N VAL A 368 -40.49 -25.21 -30.73
CA VAL A 368 -39.30 -24.71 -30.04
C VAL A 368 -38.55 -25.90 -29.45
N VAL A 369 -37.25 -26.02 -29.76
CA VAL A 369 -36.41 -27.14 -29.34
C VAL A 369 -35.35 -26.67 -28.34
N LEU A 370 -35.26 -27.34 -27.20
CA LEU A 370 -34.17 -27.20 -26.24
C LEU A 370 -33.27 -28.43 -26.32
N ARG A 371 -31.96 -28.22 -26.45
CA ARG A 371 -30.97 -29.30 -26.50
C ARG A 371 -29.67 -28.92 -25.80
N TRP A 372 -28.89 -29.94 -25.45
CA TRP A 372 -27.51 -29.77 -24.97
C TRP A 372 -26.54 -29.90 -26.14
N SER A 373 -25.60 -28.96 -26.25
CA SER A 373 -24.49 -29.03 -27.20
C SER A 373 -23.27 -29.68 -26.54
N PRO A 374 -22.47 -30.47 -27.29
CA PRO A 374 -21.16 -30.95 -26.83
C PRO A 374 -20.19 -29.84 -26.42
N GLU A 375 -20.40 -28.61 -26.91
CA GLU A 375 -19.63 -27.41 -26.56
C GLU A 375 -20.06 -26.78 -25.21
N ASN A 376 -20.62 -27.57 -24.29
CA ASN A 376 -21.10 -27.12 -22.97
C ASN A 376 -22.14 -25.99 -23.07
N ALA A 377 -23.11 -26.13 -23.99
CA ALA A 377 -24.06 -25.06 -24.29
C ALA A 377 -25.52 -25.52 -24.26
N ILE A 378 -26.38 -24.70 -23.66
CA ILE A 378 -27.83 -24.86 -23.77
C ILE A 378 -28.27 -24.16 -25.06
N VAL A 379 -28.83 -24.93 -25.99
CA VAL A 379 -29.26 -24.42 -27.30
C VAL A 379 -30.78 -24.37 -27.36
N VAL A 380 -31.31 -23.19 -27.67
CA VAL A 380 -32.74 -22.95 -27.92
C VAL A 380 -32.92 -22.63 -29.40
N GLU A 381 -33.74 -23.41 -30.09
CA GLU A 381 -34.02 -23.24 -31.52
C GLU A 381 -35.52 -23.00 -31.75
N ASP A 382 -35.84 -22.07 -32.64
CA ASP A 382 -37.20 -21.83 -33.13
C ASP A 382 -37.31 -21.96 -34.65
N GLU A 383 -38.55 -21.93 -35.13
CA GLU A 383 -38.94 -21.98 -36.55
C GLU A 383 -39.40 -20.62 -37.09
N GLY A 384 -39.03 -19.53 -36.40
CA GLY A 384 -39.36 -18.17 -36.77
C GLY A 384 -38.71 -17.70 -38.09
N ALA A 385 -38.94 -16.44 -38.45
CA ALA A 385 -38.38 -15.87 -39.67
C ALA A 385 -36.85 -15.67 -39.63
N GLY A 386 -36.21 -15.90 -38.48
CA GLY A 386 -34.81 -15.58 -38.24
C GLY A 386 -34.56 -14.06 -38.18
N MET A 387 -33.28 -13.71 -38.15
CA MET A 387 -32.81 -12.33 -38.10
C MET A 387 -31.74 -12.08 -39.19
N PRO A 388 -31.76 -10.93 -39.89
CA PRO A 388 -30.73 -10.62 -40.87
C PRO A 388 -29.35 -10.43 -40.20
N PRO A 389 -28.23 -10.75 -40.88
CA PRO A 389 -26.90 -10.77 -40.27
C PRO A 389 -26.51 -9.47 -39.53
N GLY A 390 -26.81 -8.30 -40.09
CA GLY A 390 -26.49 -7.01 -39.47
C GLY A 390 -27.33 -6.65 -38.24
N GLU A 391 -28.44 -7.36 -37.98
CA GLU A 391 -29.24 -7.17 -36.77
C GLU A 391 -28.83 -8.13 -35.65
N ILE A 392 -28.24 -9.28 -35.97
CA ILE A 392 -27.83 -10.31 -34.99
C ILE A 392 -26.81 -9.73 -34.00
N GLU A 393 -25.84 -8.94 -34.48
CA GLU A 393 -24.81 -8.32 -33.64
C GLU A 393 -25.41 -7.38 -32.59
N ARG A 394 -26.51 -6.70 -32.95
CA ARG A 394 -27.22 -5.74 -32.10
C ARG A 394 -28.37 -6.35 -31.32
N ALA A 395 -28.69 -7.62 -31.56
CA ALA A 395 -29.83 -8.31 -30.94
C ALA A 395 -29.75 -8.38 -29.41
N THR A 396 -28.54 -8.27 -28.86
CA THR A 396 -28.29 -8.26 -27.42
C THR A 396 -28.18 -6.86 -26.81
N ASP A 397 -28.25 -5.81 -27.63
CA ASP A 397 -28.33 -4.43 -27.14
C ASP A 397 -29.66 -4.26 -26.38
N ARG A 398 -29.61 -3.65 -25.19
CA ARG A 398 -30.83 -3.35 -24.44
C ARG A 398 -31.76 -2.51 -25.32
N PHE A 399 -33.02 -2.95 -25.40
CA PHE A 399 -34.11 -2.24 -26.09
C PHE A 399 -34.04 -2.26 -27.62
N PHE A 400 -33.09 -2.99 -28.20
CA PHE A 400 -33.05 -3.20 -29.64
C PHE A 400 -34.23 -4.06 -30.11
N ARG A 401 -34.85 -3.65 -31.22
CA ARG A 401 -35.92 -4.38 -31.89
C ARG A 401 -35.59 -4.46 -33.37
N GLY A 402 -35.46 -5.68 -33.88
CA GLY A 402 -35.18 -5.93 -35.30
C GLY A 402 -36.30 -5.50 -36.24
N SER A 403 -36.02 -5.53 -37.54
CA SER A 403 -36.95 -5.16 -38.62
C SER A 403 -38.18 -6.09 -38.70
N ASN A 404 -38.02 -7.37 -38.36
CA ASN A 404 -39.11 -8.33 -38.18
C ASN A 404 -39.87 -8.08 -36.88
N ARG A 405 -40.58 -6.95 -36.81
CA ARG A 405 -41.34 -6.50 -35.64
C ARG A 405 -42.42 -7.52 -35.28
N SER A 406 -42.16 -8.36 -34.27
CA SER A 406 -43.25 -8.92 -33.48
C SER A 406 -43.96 -7.75 -32.77
N PRO A 407 -45.31 -7.70 -32.74
CA PRO A 407 -46.08 -6.70 -31.98
C PRO A 407 -45.83 -6.76 -30.47
N VAL A 408 -45.04 -7.73 -30.03
CA VAL A 408 -44.89 -8.21 -28.66
C VAL A 408 -43.40 -8.32 -28.35
N GLY A 409 -42.86 -7.41 -27.53
CA GLY A 409 -41.47 -7.47 -27.06
C GLY A 409 -40.91 -6.09 -26.67
N SER A 410 -40.19 -6.04 -25.55
CA SER A 410 -39.53 -4.85 -24.98
C SER A 410 -38.09 -4.66 -25.45
N GLY A 411 -37.53 -5.62 -26.20
CA GLY A 411 -36.10 -5.63 -26.58
C GLY A 411 -35.15 -5.96 -25.43
N LEU A 412 -35.66 -6.42 -24.27
CA LEU A 412 -34.83 -6.74 -23.10
C LEU A 412 -34.40 -8.22 -23.03
N GLY A 413 -35.18 -9.15 -23.57
CA GLY A 413 -34.99 -10.58 -23.29
C GLY A 413 -33.59 -11.12 -23.63
N LEU A 414 -33.10 -10.85 -24.85
CA LEU A 414 -31.76 -11.29 -25.26
C LEU A 414 -30.64 -10.56 -24.51
N SER A 415 -30.86 -9.30 -24.12
CA SER A 415 -29.89 -8.56 -23.30
C SER A 415 -29.79 -9.12 -21.87
N ILE A 416 -30.89 -9.61 -21.30
CA ILE A 416 -30.92 -10.30 -20.00
C ILE A 416 -30.21 -11.65 -20.12
N ALA A 417 -30.50 -12.42 -21.17
CA ALA A 417 -29.81 -13.69 -21.41
C ALA A 417 -28.29 -13.51 -21.56
N LYS A 418 -27.85 -12.47 -22.29
CA LYS A 418 -26.42 -12.13 -22.41
C LYS A 418 -25.81 -11.76 -21.06
N LEU A 419 -26.48 -10.89 -20.29
CA LEU A 419 -26.04 -10.52 -18.95
C LEU A 419 -25.87 -11.76 -18.07
N CYS A 420 -26.87 -12.64 -18.01
CA CYS A 420 -26.79 -13.88 -17.25
C CYS A 420 -25.63 -14.78 -17.73
N ALA A 421 -25.41 -14.91 -19.04
CA ALA A 421 -24.29 -15.68 -19.60
C ALA A 421 -22.94 -15.16 -19.12
N GLU A 422 -22.71 -13.85 -19.22
CA GLU A 422 -21.48 -13.19 -18.75
C GLU A 422 -21.28 -13.39 -17.23
N ARG A 423 -22.36 -13.33 -16.45
CA ARG A 423 -22.31 -13.55 -14.98
C ARG A 423 -22.11 -15.01 -14.58
N LEU A 424 -22.44 -15.95 -15.45
CA LEU A 424 -22.11 -17.37 -15.33
C LEU A 424 -20.68 -17.69 -15.79
N GLY A 425 -19.95 -16.70 -16.32
CA GLY A 425 -18.60 -16.89 -16.88
C GLY A 425 -18.59 -17.44 -18.31
N GLY A 426 -19.76 -17.55 -18.94
CA GLY A 426 -19.95 -18.08 -20.28
C GLY A 426 -20.24 -17.00 -21.33
N ALA A 427 -20.87 -17.39 -22.44
CA ALA A 427 -21.20 -16.49 -23.54
C ALA A 427 -22.54 -16.84 -24.20
N LEU A 428 -23.21 -15.83 -24.77
CA LEU A 428 -24.42 -16.03 -25.57
C LEU A 428 -24.09 -15.86 -27.05
N GLU A 429 -24.33 -16.90 -27.84
CA GLU A 429 -24.17 -16.88 -29.30
C GLU A 429 -25.52 -16.95 -30.00
N LEU A 430 -25.70 -16.13 -31.04
CA LEU A 430 -26.94 -16.00 -31.77
C LEU A 430 -26.68 -16.29 -33.25
N ALA A 431 -27.51 -17.11 -33.86
CA ALA A 431 -27.40 -17.47 -35.27
C ALA A 431 -28.78 -17.68 -35.90
N SER A 432 -28.95 -17.25 -37.15
CA SER A 432 -30.12 -17.62 -37.96
C SER A 432 -29.96 -19.02 -38.55
N ARG A 433 -31.06 -19.76 -38.65
CA ARG A 433 -31.11 -21.11 -39.24
C ARG A 433 -31.62 -21.04 -40.67
N ALA A 434 -31.05 -21.87 -41.55
CA ALA A 434 -31.54 -22.06 -42.92
C ALA A 434 -32.46 -23.30 -42.98
N PRO A 435 -33.58 -23.28 -43.72
CA PRO A 435 -34.10 -22.16 -44.52
C PRO A 435 -34.87 -21.11 -43.70
N ARG A 436 -35.24 -21.42 -42.44
CA ARG A 436 -35.91 -20.53 -41.47
C ARG A 436 -35.52 -20.91 -40.05
N GLY A 437 -35.72 -19.99 -39.11
CA GLY A 437 -35.52 -20.19 -37.68
C GLY A 437 -34.39 -19.37 -37.09
N PHE A 438 -34.32 -19.38 -35.77
CA PHE A 438 -33.26 -18.74 -34.99
C PHE A 438 -32.71 -19.72 -33.95
N ARG A 439 -31.43 -19.59 -33.64
CA ARG A 439 -30.69 -20.39 -32.66
C ARG A 439 -30.02 -19.43 -31.68
N ALA A 440 -30.34 -19.60 -30.40
CA ALA A 440 -29.58 -19.02 -29.31
C ALA A 440 -28.81 -20.13 -28.57
N SER A 441 -27.52 -19.94 -28.37
CA SER A 441 -26.64 -20.89 -27.67
C SER A 441 -26.01 -20.22 -26.46
N LEU A 442 -26.44 -20.65 -25.27
CA LEU A 442 -25.89 -20.21 -23.99
C LEU A 442 -24.73 -21.14 -23.62
N ARG A 443 -23.50 -20.74 -23.91
CA ARG A 443 -22.29 -21.45 -23.46
C ARG A 443 -22.05 -21.22 -21.98
N LEU A 444 -21.70 -22.28 -21.28
CA LEU A 444 -21.33 -22.28 -19.87
C LEU A 444 -19.81 -22.50 -19.72
N ALA A 445 -19.24 -21.98 -18.65
CA ALA A 445 -17.79 -22.04 -18.35
C ALA A 445 -17.32 -23.44 -17.93
#